data_AF-A0A1V5LL70-F1
#
_entry.id   AF-A0A1V5LL70-F1
#
_cell.length_a   1.000
_cell.length_b   1.000
_cell.length_c   1.000
_cell.angle_alpha   90.00
_cell.angle_beta   90.00
_cell.angle_gamma   90.00
#
_symmetry.space_group_name_H-M   'P 1'
#
loop_
_entity.id
_entity.type
_entity.pdbx_description
1 polymer ?
#
loop_
_entity_poly.entity_id
_entity_poly.type
_entity_poly.pdbx_seq_one_letter_code
_entity_poly.pdbx_strand_id
1 'polypeptide(L)'
;MPCGTRGDLGCFSFHPRKSVTTGEGGMITTNRDDLAERIRVLRSHGGVRGDYYLVFEDAGFNYRMSDLQAAVGVAQMRKLPAILARKRELARYYTELLHDMPGVTPPVEPEGCLHTFQTYVVVLDEALDRDAVITALRKRDIETTLGTYALHAQPFFQRAYGYAPGDLPVSYRLFRQTLSLPLFAQMTGEDQERVVEALAEVIAVAGRMP
;
A
#
# COMPACT_ATOMS: atom_id res chain seq x y z
N MET A 1 9.60 -13.50 10.35
CA MET A 1 8.35 -14.28 10.16
C MET A 1 7.63 -13.73 8.93
N PRO A 2 7.04 -14.57 8.06
CA PRO A 2 6.25 -14.10 6.91
C PRO A 2 5.02 -13.27 7.32
N CYS A 3 4.65 -12.28 6.51
CA CYS A 3 3.38 -11.59 6.68
C CYS A 3 2.21 -12.59 6.51
N GLY A 4 1.11 -12.34 7.23
CA GLY A 4 -0.10 -13.17 7.16
C GLY A 4 -0.16 -14.33 8.15
N THR A 5 0.91 -14.62 8.90
CA THR A 5 0.95 -15.76 9.85
C THR A 5 0.91 -15.37 11.33
N ARG A 6 0.79 -14.08 11.66
CA ARG A 6 0.84 -13.60 13.07
C ARG A 6 -0.51 -13.59 13.77
N GLY A 7 -1.60 -13.30 13.05
CA GLY A 7 -2.96 -13.28 13.59
C GLY A 7 -3.74 -14.53 13.21
N ASP A 8 -5.01 -14.59 13.61
CA ASP A 8 -5.94 -15.65 13.17
C ASP A 8 -6.10 -15.68 11.65
N LEU A 9 -6.05 -14.51 11.01
CA LEU A 9 -6.20 -14.32 9.56
C LEU A 9 -5.16 -13.33 9.02
N GLY A 10 -4.61 -13.65 7.86
CA GLY A 10 -3.80 -12.74 7.04
C GLY A 10 -4.50 -12.45 5.71
N CYS A 11 -4.71 -11.18 5.39
CA CYS A 11 -5.37 -10.76 4.15
C CYS A 11 -4.38 -10.09 3.20
N PHE A 12 -4.42 -10.48 1.92
CA PHE A 12 -3.61 -9.93 0.85
C PHE A 12 -4.50 -9.39 -0.26
N SER A 13 -4.04 -8.32 -0.91
CA SER A 13 -4.67 -7.73 -2.08
C SER A 13 -3.80 -8.00 -3.30
N PHE A 14 -4.45 -8.31 -4.41
CA PHE A 14 -3.87 -8.48 -5.74
C PHE A 14 -4.44 -7.46 -6.75
N HIS A 15 -4.80 -6.28 -6.26
CA HIS A 15 -5.20 -5.13 -7.07
C HIS A 15 -4.07 -4.70 -8.04
N PRO A 16 -4.34 -4.00 -9.17
CA PRO A 16 -3.34 -3.73 -10.22
C PRO A 16 -2.08 -3.01 -9.74
N ARG A 17 -2.22 -2.19 -8.68
CA ARG A 17 -1.10 -1.45 -8.08
C ARG A 17 -0.21 -2.28 -7.15
N LYS A 18 -0.58 -3.51 -6.80
CA LYS A 18 0.18 -4.35 -5.84
C LYS A 18 1.36 -5.03 -6.54
N SER A 19 2.37 -5.39 -5.75
CA SER A 19 3.61 -6.01 -6.26
C SER A 19 3.35 -7.34 -7.00
N VAL A 20 2.24 -8.01 -6.66
CA VAL A 20 1.63 -9.10 -7.42
C VAL A 20 0.19 -8.69 -7.69
N THR A 21 -0.28 -8.89 -8.93
CA THR A 21 -1.63 -8.52 -9.35
C THR A 21 -2.35 -9.68 -10.04
N THR A 22 -3.67 -9.71 -9.94
CA THR A 22 -4.56 -10.59 -10.72
C THR A 22 -5.58 -9.77 -11.52
N GLY A 23 -5.26 -8.51 -11.83
CA GLY A 23 -6.26 -7.52 -12.21
C GLY A 23 -6.99 -7.09 -10.94
N GLU A 24 -8.02 -7.83 -10.55
CA GLU A 24 -8.63 -7.70 -9.21
C GLU A 24 -8.50 -9.02 -8.46
N GLY A 25 -8.38 -8.95 -7.14
CA GLY A 25 -8.32 -10.16 -6.33
C GLY A 25 -7.74 -9.95 -4.93
N GLY A 26 -7.81 -11.03 -4.16
CA GLY A 26 -7.23 -11.09 -2.82
C GLY A 26 -7.12 -12.53 -2.33
N MET A 27 -6.47 -12.68 -1.18
CA MET A 27 -6.26 -13.97 -0.54
C MET A 27 -6.38 -13.81 0.96
N ILE A 28 -7.01 -14.80 1.60
CA ILE A 28 -7.00 -14.95 3.05
C ILE A 28 -6.16 -16.18 3.38
N THR A 29 -5.32 -16.05 4.40
CA THR A 29 -4.46 -17.11 4.95
C THR A 29 -4.80 -17.30 6.42
N THR A 30 -4.77 -18.53 6.90
CA THR A 30 -5.02 -18.88 8.30
C THR A 30 -4.39 -20.23 8.61
N ASN A 31 -4.04 -20.45 9.88
CA ASN A 31 -3.67 -21.76 10.42
C ASN A 31 -4.85 -22.45 11.14
N ARG A 32 -6.05 -21.86 11.09
CA ARG A 32 -7.25 -22.35 11.75
C ARG A 32 -8.19 -22.99 10.73
N ASP A 33 -8.34 -24.30 10.83
CA ASP A 33 -9.18 -25.08 9.92
C ASP A 33 -10.65 -24.67 9.99
N ASP A 34 -11.14 -24.35 11.20
CA ASP A 34 -12.51 -23.89 11.42
C ASP A 34 -12.80 -22.57 10.68
N LEU A 35 -11.85 -21.63 10.69
CA LEU A 35 -11.97 -20.38 9.93
C LEU A 35 -11.84 -20.62 8.42
N ALA A 36 -10.91 -21.49 7.99
CA ALA A 36 -10.71 -21.81 6.59
C ALA A 36 -11.96 -22.42 5.95
N GLU A 37 -12.60 -23.36 6.65
CA GLU A 37 -13.85 -23.99 6.22
C GLU A 37 -14.98 -22.95 6.12
N ARG A 38 -15.20 -22.18 7.19
CA ARG A 38 -16.23 -21.12 7.19
C ARG A 38 -16.04 -20.12 6.05
N ILE A 39 -14.81 -19.71 5.76
CA ILE A 39 -14.50 -18.77 4.66
C ILE A 39 -14.80 -19.39 3.29
N ARG A 40 -14.52 -20.69 3.09
CA ARG A 40 -14.82 -21.37 1.80
C ARG A 40 -16.32 -21.39 1.51
N VAL A 41 -17.13 -21.67 2.53
CA VAL A 41 -18.60 -21.65 2.46
C VAL A 41 -19.08 -20.22 2.15
N LEU A 42 -18.68 -19.25 2.97
CA LEU A 42 -19.11 -17.85 2.81
C LEU A 42 -18.67 -17.24 1.47
N ARG A 43 -17.49 -17.59 0.94
CA ARG A 43 -17.02 -17.05 -0.36
C ARG A 43 -17.88 -17.48 -1.54
N SER A 44 -18.63 -18.58 -1.40
CA SER A 44 -19.39 -19.19 -2.49
C SER A 44 -20.86 -19.38 -2.15
N HIS A 45 -21.54 -18.26 -1.90
CA HIS A 45 -22.98 -18.15 -1.65
C HIS A 45 -23.47 -18.90 -0.41
N GLY A 46 -22.57 -19.43 0.43
CA GLY A 46 -22.94 -20.26 1.59
C GLY A 46 -23.20 -21.72 1.21
N GLY A 47 -22.82 -22.13 0.00
CA GLY A 47 -23.08 -23.46 -0.54
C GLY A 47 -21.97 -24.47 -0.24
N VAL A 48 -22.35 -25.64 0.27
CA VAL A 48 -21.53 -26.84 0.38
C VAL A 48 -21.98 -27.90 -0.63
N ARG A 49 -21.08 -28.80 -1.02
CA ARG A 49 -21.38 -29.89 -1.97
C ARG A 49 -22.11 -31.00 -1.23
N GLY A 50 -23.41 -31.18 -1.52
CA GLY A 50 -24.15 -32.38 -1.16
C GLY A 50 -24.06 -33.46 -2.25
N ASP A 51 -24.72 -34.60 -2.01
CA ASP A 51 -24.67 -35.78 -2.90
C ASP A 51 -25.25 -35.51 -4.29
N TYR A 52 -26.34 -34.72 -4.35
CA TYR A 52 -27.08 -34.47 -5.60
C TYR A 52 -27.14 -32.98 -5.98
N TYR A 53 -27.04 -32.07 -5.01
CA TYR A 53 -27.15 -30.62 -5.22
C TYR A 53 -26.33 -29.83 -4.19
N LEU A 54 -26.21 -28.52 -4.37
CA LEU A 54 -25.59 -27.63 -3.38
C LEU A 54 -26.54 -27.39 -2.21
N VAL A 55 -26.07 -27.64 -0.99
CA VAL A 55 -26.80 -27.31 0.23
C VAL A 55 -26.32 -25.93 0.69
N PHE A 56 -27.24 -25.00 0.89
CA PHE A 56 -26.92 -23.65 1.36
C PHE A 56 -27.12 -23.59 2.87
N GLU A 57 -26.02 -23.58 3.62
CA GLU A 57 -26.04 -23.64 5.09
C GLU A 57 -25.96 -22.26 5.75
N ASP A 58 -25.55 -21.23 5.00
CA ASP A 58 -25.40 -19.85 5.49
C ASP A 58 -25.73 -18.84 4.37
N ALA A 59 -25.94 -17.58 4.74
CA ALA A 59 -26.02 -16.47 3.79
C ALA A 59 -24.60 -16.04 3.38
N GLY A 60 -24.08 -16.63 2.30
CA GLY A 60 -22.75 -16.28 1.78
C GLY A 60 -22.74 -15.16 0.74
N PHE A 61 -21.58 -15.01 0.12
CA PHE A 61 -21.21 -13.98 -0.84
C PHE A 61 -20.75 -14.60 -2.17
N ASN A 62 -20.65 -13.77 -3.21
CA ASN A 62 -20.04 -14.17 -4.48
C ASN A 62 -18.62 -13.58 -4.61
N TYR A 63 -17.67 -14.10 -3.83
CA TYR A 63 -16.28 -13.60 -3.77
C TYR A 63 -15.26 -14.59 -4.33
N ARG A 64 -15.69 -15.50 -5.21
CA ARG A 64 -14.80 -16.44 -5.87
C ARG A 64 -13.85 -15.70 -6.82
N MET A 65 -12.58 -16.09 -6.80
CA MET A 65 -11.61 -15.73 -7.84
C MET A 65 -11.82 -16.66 -9.04
N SER A 66 -11.78 -16.12 -10.26
CA SER A 66 -11.85 -16.95 -11.47
C SER A 66 -10.52 -17.63 -11.78
N ASP A 67 -10.56 -18.73 -12.54
CA ASP A 67 -9.34 -19.41 -12.98
C ASP A 67 -8.43 -18.52 -13.85
N LEU A 68 -9.01 -17.57 -14.59
CA LEU A 68 -8.25 -16.58 -15.35
C LEU A 68 -7.43 -15.67 -14.40
N GLN A 69 -8.05 -15.14 -13.35
CA GLN A 69 -7.36 -14.35 -12.33
C GLN A 69 -6.31 -15.18 -11.59
N ALA A 70 -6.65 -16.43 -11.24
CA ALA A 70 -5.74 -17.35 -10.57
C ALA A 70 -4.51 -17.68 -11.42
N ALA A 71 -4.68 -17.90 -12.73
CA ALA A 71 -3.58 -18.16 -13.66
C ALA A 71 -2.58 -16.99 -13.72
N VAL A 72 -3.09 -15.75 -13.78
CA VAL A 72 -2.25 -14.54 -13.69
C VAL A 72 -1.52 -14.51 -12.34
N GLY A 73 -2.23 -14.81 -11.25
CA GLY A 73 -1.65 -14.86 -9.90
C GLY A 73 -0.50 -15.85 -9.78
N VAL A 74 -0.69 -17.09 -10.27
CA VAL A 74 0.37 -18.12 -10.27
C VAL A 74 1.60 -17.66 -11.05
N ALA A 75 1.41 -17.03 -12.21
CA ALA A 75 2.52 -16.49 -12.99
C ALA A 75 3.24 -15.32 -12.29
N GLN A 76 2.51 -14.44 -11.61
CA GLN A 76 3.05 -13.31 -10.86
C GLN A 76 3.77 -13.75 -9.59
N MET A 77 3.25 -14.74 -8.85
CA MET A 77 3.88 -15.27 -7.63
C MET A 77 5.27 -15.85 -7.90
N ARG A 78 5.50 -16.45 -9.07
CA ARG A 78 6.85 -16.90 -9.49
C ARG A 78 7.85 -15.75 -9.66
N LYS A 79 7.37 -14.54 -9.98
CA LYS A 79 8.19 -13.33 -10.16
C LYS A 79 8.42 -12.56 -8.87
N LEU A 80 7.62 -12.84 -7.82
CA LEU A 80 7.61 -12.07 -6.58
C LEU A 80 9.01 -11.92 -5.94
N PRO A 81 9.86 -12.97 -5.81
CA PRO A 81 11.19 -12.80 -5.22
C PRO A 81 12.05 -11.76 -5.95
N ALA A 82 12.07 -11.81 -7.30
CA ALA A 82 12.83 -10.86 -8.11
C ALA A 82 12.25 -9.43 -8.03
N ILE A 83 10.92 -9.29 -8.02
CA ILE A 83 10.25 -7.99 -7.85
C ILE A 83 10.61 -7.38 -6.49
N LEU A 84 10.56 -8.15 -5.41
CA LEU A 84 10.90 -7.66 -4.07
C LEU A 84 12.38 -7.28 -3.96
N ALA A 85 13.29 -8.11 -4.49
CA ALA A 85 14.72 -7.79 -4.51
C ALA A 85 14.99 -6.47 -5.23
N ARG A 86 14.42 -6.31 -6.44
CA ARG A 86 14.57 -5.09 -7.23
C ARG A 86 13.99 -3.86 -6.53
N LYS A 87 12.79 -3.95 -5.96
CA LYS A 87 12.19 -2.81 -5.24
C LYS A 87 13.00 -2.41 -4.00
N ARG A 88 13.64 -3.37 -3.33
CA ARG A 88 14.52 -3.10 -2.19
C ARG A 88 15.85 -2.47 -2.61
N GLU A 89 16.38 -2.79 -3.78
CA GLU A 89 17.53 -2.05 -4.36
C GLU A 89 17.16 -0.60 -4.64
N LEU A 90 16.06 -0.37 -5.36
CA LEU A 90 15.56 0.97 -5.69
C LEU A 90 15.27 1.79 -4.41
N ALA A 91 14.63 1.18 -3.41
CA ALA A 91 14.33 1.85 -2.14
C ALA A 91 15.61 2.27 -1.38
N ARG A 92 16.65 1.42 -1.38
CA ARG A 92 17.95 1.78 -0.80
C ARG A 92 18.57 2.96 -1.53
N TYR A 93 18.54 2.96 -2.86
CA TYR A 93 19.08 4.08 -3.64
C TYR A 93 18.32 5.38 -3.38
N TYR A 94 16.98 5.35 -3.27
CA TYR A 94 16.23 6.53 -2.83
C TYR A 94 16.63 6.99 -1.43
N THR A 95 16.88 6.05 -0.52
CA THR A 95 17.27 6.39 0.86
C THR A 95 18.62 7.11 0.87
N GLU A 96 19.56 6.65 0.05
CA GLU A 96 20.87 7.29 -0.15
C GLU A 96 20.73 8.69 -0.75
N LEU A 97 19.97 8.84 -1.84
CA LEU A 97 19.75 10.13 -2.51
C LEU A 97 19.05 11.17 -1.63
N LEU A 98 18.19 10.72 -0.70
CA LEU A 98 17.39 11.58 0.16
C LEU A 98 18.00 11.83 1.54
N HIS A 99 19.10 11.15 1.90
CA HIS A 99 19.65 11.13 3.27
C HIS A 99 19.87 12.53 3.85
N ASP A 100 20.41 13.45 3.05
CA ASP A 100 20.74 14.83 3.47
C ASP A 100 19.72 15.87 2.95
N MET A 101 18.58 15.44 2.42
CA MET A 101 17.58 16.36 1.88
C MET A 101 16.82 17.07 3.00
N PRO A 102 16.95 18.40 3.17
CA PRO A 102 16.24 19.13 4.22
C PRO A 102 14.72 19.05 4.02
N GLY A 103 13.98 18.85 5.10
CA GLY A 103 12.52 18.80 5.05
C GLY A 103 11.93 17.48 4.57
N VAL A 104 12.75 16.46 4.32
CA VAL A 104 12.31 15.15 3.84
C VAL A 104 12.93 14.04 4.71
N THR A 105 12.09 13.23 5.33
CA THR A 105 12.51 12.06 6.12
C THR A 105 12.20 10.77 5.35
N PRO A 106 13.23 9.99 4.92
CA PRO A 106 13.05 8.68 4.31
C PRO A 106 12.41 7.64 5.25
N PRO A 107 11.77 6.58 4.71
CA PRO A 107 11.27 5.48 5.52
C PRO A 107 12.43 4.67 6.13
N VAL A 108 12.24 4.20 7.36
CA VAL A 108 13.19 3.33 8.07
C VAL A 108 12.71 1.89 8.04
N GLU A 109 13.62 0.94 7.80
CA GLU A 109 13.38 -0.49 7.99
C GLU A 109 13.87 -0.90 9.39
N PRO A 110 12.96 -1.25 10.33
CA PRO A 110 13.36 -1.66 11.67
C PRO A 110 14.20 -2.95 11.66
N GLU A 111 15.07 -3.11 12.66
CA GLU A 111 15.86 -4.33 12.82
C GLU A 111 14.98 -5.58 12.89
N GLY A 112 15.36 -6.63 12.17
CA GLY A 112 14.62 -7.88 12.10
C GLY A 112 13.35 -7.85 11.23
N CYS A 113 13.04 -6.72 10.60
CA CYS A 113 11.93 -6.58 9.65
C CYS A 113 12.43 -6.55 8.20
N LEU A 114 11.59 -7.02 7.28
CA LEU A 114 11.81 -6.85 5.84
C LEU A 114 10.63 -6.09 5.25
N HIS A 115 10.89 -4.90 4.75
CA HIS A 115 9.94 -4.07 4.04
C HIS A 115 9.86 -4.53 2.57
N THR A 116 8.64 -4.72 2.09
CA THR A 116 8.36 -5.05 0.68
C THR A 116 8.50 -3.84 -0.26
N PHE A 117 8.66 -2.64 0.30
CA PHE A 117 8.52 -1.34 -0.35
C PHE A 117 7.40 -1.33 -1.40
N GLN A 118 6.20 -1.82 -1.02
CA GLN A 118 5.01 -1.71 -1.87
C GLN A 118 4.85 -0.27 -2.39
N THR A 119 5.13 0.69 -1.51
CA THR A 119 5.21 2.12 -1.77
C THR A 119 6.43 2.67 -1.03
N TYR A 120 7.14 3.64 -1.60
CA TYR A 120 8.19 4.39 -0.92
C TYR A 120 7.61 5.69 -0.38
N VAL A 121 7.45 5.78 0.94
CA VAL A 121 6.77 6.91 1.59
C VAL A 121 7.78 7.70 2.41
N VAL A 122 7.93 8.98 2.08
CA VAL A 122 8.68 9.94 2.89
C VAL A 122 7.72 10.74 3.76
N VAL A 123 8.25 11.30 4.85
CA VAL A 123 7.54 12.30 5.68
C VAL A 123 8.13 13.66 5.38
N LEU A 124 7.29 14.62 4.99
CA LEU A 124 7.69 16.02 4.84
C LEU A 124 7.62 16.75 6.19
N ASP A 125 8.46 17.75 6.37
CA ASP A 125 8.38 18.63 7.54
C ASP A 125 7.07 19.44 7.53
N GLU A 126 6.58 19.82 8.70
CA GLU A 126 5.29 20.51 8.86
C GLU A 126 5.20 21.87 8.16
N ALA A 127 6.35 22.50 7.89
CA ALA A 127 6.43 23.75 7.13
C ALA A 127 6.12 23.57 5.63
N LEU A 128 6.12 22.34 5.11
CA LEU A 128 5.84 22.05 3.71
C LEU A 128 4.36 21.70 3.52
N ASP A 129 3.71 22.34 2.54
CA ASP A 129 2.39 21.90 2.09
C ASP A 129 2.52 20.72 1.12
N ARG A 130 2.31 19.50 1.64
CA ARG A 130 2.36 18.25 0.88
C ARG A 130 1.46 18.27 -0.37
N ASP A 131 0.28 18.88 -0.30
CA ASP A 131 -0.66 18.89 -1.43
C ASP A 131 -0.17 19.85 -2.54
N ALA A 132 0.46 20.96 -2.16
CA ALA A 132 1.17 21.83 -3.10
C ALA A 132 2.38 21.14 -3.73
N VAL A 133 3.15 20.36 -2.96
CA VAL A 133 4.28 19.56 -3.46
C VAL A 133 3.80 18.53 -4.50
N ILE A 134 2.72 17.79 -4.22
CA ILE A 134 2.11 16.86 -5.20
C ILE A 134 1.74 17.61 -6.48
N THR A 135 1.09 18.77 -6.35
CA THR A 135 0.65 19.57 -7.50
C THR A 135 1.83 20.06 -8.33
N ALA A 136 2.92 20.49 -7.70
CA ALA A 136 4.11 20.97 -8.37
C ALA A 136 4.89 19.84 -9.07
N LEU A 137 5.02 18.67 -8.43
CA LEU A 137 5.63 17.49 -9.05
C LEU A 137 4.81 16.98 -10.24
N ARG A 138 3.48 17.01 -10.15
CA ARG A 138 2.60 16.65 -11.28
C ARG A 138 2.84 17.54 -12.50
N LYS A 139 3.09 18.84 -12.32
CA LYS A 139 3.43 19.77 -13.42
C LYS A 139 4.78 19.45 -14.10
N ARG A 140 5.59 18.56 -13.50
CA ARG A 140 6.88 18.09 -14.00
C ARG A 140 6.82 16.64 -14.50
N ASP A 141 5.61 16.12 -14.70
CA ASP A 141 5.31 14.75 -15.10
C ASP A 141 5.79 13.69 -14.09
N ILE A 142 5.76 14.03 -12.80
CA ILE A 142 6.11 13.12 -11.71
C ILE A 142 4.87 12.87 -10.86
N GLU A 143 4.29 11.67 -11.00
CA GLU A 143 3.10 11.28 -10.26
C GLU A 143 3.45 10.89 -8.82
N THR A 144 3.08 11.75 -7.87
CA THR A 144 3.12 11.46 -6.44
C THR A 144 1.71 11.48 -5.84
N THR A 145 1.56 10.87 -4.68
CA THR A 145 0.29 10.86 -3.95
C THR A 145 0.52 10.86 -2.43
N LEU A 146 -0.54 10.93 -1.64
CA LEU A 146 -0.45 10.81 -0.19
C LEU A 146 0.04 9.43 0.25
N GLY A 147 0.77 9.35 1.36
CA GLY A 147 1.27 8.07 1.87
C GLY A 147 0.20 7.22 2.57
N THR A 148 -0.68 7.83 3.35
CA THR A 148 -1.78 7.13 4.05
C THR A 148 -2.95 8.07 4.36
N TYR A 149 -4.13 7.51 4.61
CA TYR A 149 -5.31 8.25 5.05
C TYR A 149 -5.48 8.22 6.58
N ALA A 150 -5.95 9.34 7.13
CA ALA A 150 -6.51 9.42 8.47
C ALA A 150 -8.04 9.27 8.39
N LEU A 151 -8.55 8.03 8.51
CA LEU A 151 -9.99 7.75 8.35
C LEU A 151 -10.87 8.51 9.34
N HIS A 152 -10.43 8.64 10.60
CA HIS A 152 -11.12 9.39 11.65
C HIS A 152 -11.37 10.87 11.29
N ALA A 153 -10.53 11.45 10.43
CA ALA A 153 -10.65 12.82 9.96
C ALA A 153 -11.51 12.97 8.68
N GLN A 154 -12.03 11.87 8.12
CA GLN A 154 -12.83 11.90 6.89
C GLN A 154 -14.32 12.14 7.19
N PRO A 155 -15.05 12.87 6.31
CA PRO A 155 -16.41 13.32 6.62
C PRO A 155 -17.40 12.22 7.01
N PHE A 156 -17.28 11.02 6.42
CA PHE A 156 -18.13 9.89 6.78
C PHE A 156 -17.91 9.46 8.24
N PHE A 157 -16.66 9.32 8.67
CA PHE A 157 -16.34 8.84 10.01
C PHE A 157 -16.64 9.88 11.08
N GLN A 158 -16.47 11.17 10.77
CA GLN A 158 -16.88 12.25 11.67
C GLN A 158 -18.39 12.24 11.89
N ARG A 159 -19.18 12.12 10.81
CA ARG A 159 -20.65 12.10 10.92
C ARG A 159 -21.20 10.82 11.56
N ALA A 160 -20.65 9.67 11.21
CA ALA A 160 -21.17 8.37 11.65
C ALA A 160 -20.71 8.00 13.08
N TYR A 161 -19.53 8.46 13.50
CA TYR A 161 -18.91 8.02 14.75
C TYR A 161 -18.43 9.16 15.65
N GLY A 162 -18.59 10.43 15.25
CA GLY A 162 -18.26 11.59 16.08
C GLY A 162 -16.76 11.90 16.21
N TYR A 163 -15.91 11.31 15.37
CA TYR A 163 -14.46 11.56 15.42
C TYR A 163 -14.09 12.98 14.98
N ALA A 164 -12.99 13.48 15.53
CA ALA A 164 -12.35 14.74 15.16
C ALA A 164 -10.87 14.52 14.78
N PRO A 165 -10.28 15.37 13.92
CA PRO A 165 -8.85 15.28 13.57
C PRO A 165 -7.90 15.30 14.77
N GLY A 166 -8.31 15.94 15.87
CA GLY A 166 -7.53 16.04 17.11
C GLY A 166 -7.48 14.76 17.94
N ASP A 167 -8.36 13.78 17.68
CA ASP A 167 -8.46 12.56 18.51
C ASP A 167 -7.25 11.64 18.32
N LEU A 168 -6.68 11.62 17.10
CA LEU A 168 -5.54 10.78 16.72
C LEU A 168 -4.46 11.63 16.04
N PRO A 169 -3.77 12.51 16.81
CA PRO A 169 -2.95 13.59 16.26
C PRO A 169 -1.78 13.09 15.40
N VAL A 170 -1.15 11.97 15.78
CA VAL A 170 -0.04 11.39 14.99
C VAL A 170 -0.54 10.84 13.64
N SER A 171 -1.70 10.19 13.63
CA SER A 171 -2.31 9.68 12.40
C SER A 171 -2.70 10.84 11.47
N TYR A 172 -3.27 11.91 12.02
CA TYR A 172 -3.64 13.09 11.26
C TYR A 172 -2.41 13.82 10.70
N ARG A 173 -1.34 13.98 11.49
CA ARG A 173 -0.06 14.53 11.02
C ARG A 173 0.50 13.72 9.86
N LEU A 174 0.59 12.39 9.99
CA LEU A 174 1.12 11.54 8.91
C LEU A 174 0.23 11.58 7.65
N PHE A 175 -1.09 11.69 7.78
CA PHE A 175 -1.97 11.92 6.62
C PHE A 175 -1.64 13.23 5.88
N ARG A 176 -1.39 14.30 6.63
CA ARG A 176 -1.03 15.62 6.06
C ARG A 176 0.37 15.63 5.47
N GLN A 177 1.33 14.93 6.07
CA GLN A 177 2.75 15.09 5.76
C GLN A 177 3.41 13.95 4.98
N THR A 178 2.78 12.79 4.84
CA THR A 178 3.38 11.68 4.07
C THR A 178 3.23 11.86 2.57
N LEU A 179 4.32 11.70 1.82
CA LEU A 179 4.36 11.73 0.37
C LEU A 179 4.84 10.38 -0.17
N SER A 180 4.06 9.76 -1.04
CA SER A 180 4.43 8.55 -1.77
C SER A 180 5.18 8.94 -3.04
N LEU A 181 6.43 8.52 -3.14
CA LEU A 181 7.25 8.65 -4.35
C LEU A 181 7.01 7.46 -5.30
N PRO A 182 7.19 7.63 -6.64
CA PRO A 182 7.12 6.53 -7.58
C PRO A 182 8.11 5.43 -7.22
N LEU A 183 7.63 4.19 -7.17
CA LEU A 183 8.48 3.02 -6.98
C LEU A 183 7.87 1.79 -7.66
N PHE A 184 8.44 1.40 -8.80
CA PHE A 184 8.06 0.22 -9.58
C PHE A 184 9.32 -0.49 -10.10
N ALA A 185 9.22 -1.80 -10.37
CA ALA A 185 10.41 -2.64 -10.60
C ALA A 185 11.24 -2.26 -11.83
N GLN A 186 10.60 -1.67 -12.85
CA GLN A 186 11.22 -1.24 -14.10
C GLN A 186 11.90 0.13 -14.00
N MET A 187 11.79 0.82 -12.86
CA MET A 187 12.39 2.12 -12.65
C MET A 187 13.93 2.03 -12.74
N THR A 188 14.53 3.05 -13.35
CA THR A 188 15.98 3.22 -13.49
C THR A 188 16.54 4.14 -12.41
N GLY A 189 17.86 4.19 -12.27
CA GLY A 189 18.53 5.16 -11.38
C GLY A 189 18.26 6.60 -11.82
N GLU A 190 18.30 6.86 -13.13
CA GLU A 190 18.01 8.17 -13.73
C GLU A 190 16.58 8.63 -13.41
N ASP A 191 15.60 7.72 -13.42
CA ASP A 191 14.22 8.04 -13.01
C ASP A 191 14.18 8.49 -11.54
N GLN A 192 14.95 7.85 -10.65
CA GLN A 192 14.99 8.20 -9.22
C GLN A 192 15.68 9.55 -9.01
N GLU A 193 16.80 9.78 -9.70
CA GLU A 193 17.53 11.05 -9.66
C GLU A 193 16.63 12.21 -10.13
N ARG A 194 15.90 12.02 -11.24
CA ARG A 194 14.90 12.99 -11.73
C ARG A 194 13.83 13.30 -10.66
N VAL A 195 13.32 12.28 -9.96
CA VAL A 195 12.33 12.47 -8.90
C VAL A 195 12.92 13.28 -7.74
N VAL A 196 14.14 12.94 -7.31
CA VAL A 196 14.82 13.58 -6.18
C VAL A 196 15.18 15.03 -6.51
N GLU A 197 15.76 15.29 -7.69
CA GLU A 197 16.07 16.65 -8.16
C GLU A 197 14.81 17.51 -8.22
N ALA A 198 13.74 16.99 -8.83
CA ALA A 198 12.48 17.71 -8.92
C ALA A 198 11.85 17.96 -7.54
N LEU A 199 11.97 17.02 -6.60
CA LEU A 199 11.51 17.22 -5.22
C LEU A 199 12.30 18.33 -4.53
N ALA A 200 13.63 18.30 -4.63
CA ALA A 200 14.53 19.30 -4.02
C ALA A 200 14.20 20.73 -4.48
N GLU A 201 14.00 20.92 -5.79
CA GLU A 201 13.62 22.22 -6.33
C GLU A 201 12.24 22.68 -5.86
N VAL A 202 11.25 21.78 -5.82
CA VAL A 202 9.87 22.12 -5.38
C VAL A 202 9.88 22.56 -3.92
N ILE A 203 10.56 21.82 -3.03
CA ILE A 203 10.57 22.15 -1.60
C ILE A 203 11.41 23.41 -1.33
N ALA A 204 12.46 23.67 -2.11
CA ALA A 204 13.26 24.89 -2.00
C ALA A 204 12.46 26.17 -2.35
N VAL A 205 11.49 26.07 -3.27
CA VAL A 205 10.57 27.17 -3.60
C VAL A 205 9.47 27.29 -2.53
N ALA A 206 8.93 26.17 -2.06
CA ALA A 206 7.88 26.17 -1.05
C ALA A 206 8.34 26.74 0.30
N GLY A 207 9.56 26.42 0.74
CA GLY A 207 10.15 26.96 1.97
C GLY A 207 10.52 28.45 1.92
N ARG A 208 10.33 29.13 0.77
CA ARG A 208 10.53 30.58 0.61
C ARG A 208 9.23 31.38 0.66
N MET A 209 8.09 30.73 0.83
CA MET A 209 6.82 31.43 1.03
C MET A 209 6.65 31.77 2.52
N PRO A 210 6.49 33.06 2.88
CA PRO A 210 6.38 33.51 4.27
C PRO A 210 5.10 33.04 4.96
#